data_AF-A0A7Y5LY90-F1
#
_entry.id   AF-A0A7Y5LY90-F1
#
_cell.length_a   1.000
_cell.length_b   1.000
_cell.length_c   1.000
_cell.angle_alpha   90.00
_cell.angle_beta   90.00
_cell.angle_gamma   90.00
#
_symmetry.space_group_name_H-M   'P 1'
#
loop_
_entity.id
_entity.type
_entity.pdbx_description
1 polymer ?
#
loop_
_entity_poly.entity_id
_entity_poly.type
_entity_poly.pdbx_seq_one_letter_code
_entity_poly.pdbx_strand_id
1 'polypeptide(L)' 'MPVGIVGASGYGGAETARLLLGHPGFELVAATARRAAGKRLAEVHEF' A
#
# COMPACT_ATOMS: atom_id res chain seq x y z
N MET A 1 13.18 -5.20 4.83
CA MET A 1 13.60 -3.88 4.32
C MET A 1 12.38 -2.97 4.27
N PRO A 2 12.43 -1.78 4.89
CA PRO A 2 11.30 -0.85 4.92
C PRO A 2 11.05 -0.25 3.53
N VAL A 3 9.79 -0.21 3.11
CA VAL A 3 9.38 0.30 1.80
C VAL A 3 8.12 1.16 1.89
N GLY A 4 7.98 2.10 0.95
CA GLY A 4 6.81 2.96 0.83
C GLY A 4 6.23 2.96 -0.58
N ILE A 5 4.89 3.06 -0.69
CA ILE A 5 4.18 3.13 -1.97
C ILE A 5 3.67 4.54 -2.23
N VAL A 6 3.95 5.08 -3.42
CA VAL A 6 3.38 6.33 -3.92
C VAL A 6 2.29 6.01 -4.94
N GLY A 7 1.08 6.51 -4.71
CA GLY A 7 -0.07 6.21 -5.56
C GLY A 7 -0.79 4.91 -5.18
N ALA A 8 -0.83 4.57 -3.87
CA ALA A 8 -1.40 3.32 -3.37
C ALA A 8 -2.89 3.12 -3.70
N SER A 9 -3.63 4.18 -4.04
CA SER A 9 -5.04 4.07 -4.45
C SER A 9 -5.24 3.62 -5.91
N GLY A 10 -4.19 3.55 -6.72
CA GLY A 10 -4.26 3.03 -8.09
C GLY A 10 -4.09 1.50 -8.13
N TYR A 11 -4.49 0.87 -9.23
CA TYR A 11 -4.41 -0.60 -9.39
C TYR A 11 -3.00 -1.15 -9.13
N GLY A 12 -1.97 -0.56 -9.75
CA GLY A 12 -0.58 -0.98 -9.53
C GLY A 12 -0.11 -0.80 -8.09
N GLY A 13 -0.55 0.28 -7.44
CA GLY A 13 -0.26 0.52 -6.02
C GLY A 13 -0.95 -0.49 -5.09
N ALA A 14 -2.18 -0.86 -5.40
CA ALA A 14 -2.94 -1.87 -4.67
C ALA A 14 -2.31 -3.27 -4.79
N GLU A 15 -1.96 -3.70 -6.02
CA GLU A 15 -1.30 -5.00 -6.22
C GLU A 15 0.10 -5.03 -5.60
N THR A 16 0.84 -3.92 -5.65
CA THR A 16 2.13 -3.82 -4.96
C THR A 16 1.95 -3.98 -3.45
N ALA A 17 0.94 -3.33 -2.85
CA ALA A 17 0.64 -3.49 -1.43
C ALA A 17 0.28 -4.95 -1.08
N ARG A 18 -0.59 -5.59 -1.86
CA ARG A 18 -0.99 -6.99 -1.67
C ARG A 18 0.20 -7.95 -1.68
N LEU A 19 1.13 -7.77 -2.61
CA LEU A 19 2.35 -8.59 -2.68
C LEU A 19 3.29 -8.33 -1.50
N LEU A 20 3.48 -7.06 -1.12
CA LEU A 20 4.38 -6.69 -0.02
C LEU A 20 3.87 -7.15 1.35
N LEU A 21 2.55 -7.15 1.59
CA LEU A 21 1.96 -7.57 2.87
C LEU A 21 2.24 -9.04 3.22
N GLY A 22 2.54 -9.89 2.23
CA GLY A 22 2.91 -11.29 2.44
C GLY A 22 4.39 -11.61 2.28
N HIS A 23 5.25 -10.62 2.03
CA HIS A 23 6.64 -10.88 1.64
C HIS A 23 7.60 -10.82 2.84
N PRO A 24 8.35 -11.90 3.16
CA PRO A 24 9.17 -11.97 4.38
C PRO A 24 10.36 -11.01 4.40
N GLY A 25 10.81 -10.54 3.23
CA GLY A 25 11.94 -9.62 3.08
C GLY A 25 11.59 -8.13 3.13
N PHE A 26 10.30 -7.77 3.09
CA PHE A 26 9.86 -6.37 3.00
C PHE A 26 8.87 -6.02 4.10
N GLU A 27 8.89 -4.76 4.52
CA GLU A 27 7.95 -4.21 5.50
C GLU A 27 7.37 -2.93 4.92
N LEU A 28 6.06 -2.94 4.66
CA LEU A 28 5.35 -1.78 4.13
C LEU A 28 5.11 -0.77 5.26
N VAL A 29 5.89 0.32 5.29
CA VAL A 29 5.84 1.33 6.36
C VAL A 29 5.08 2.60 5.96
N ALA A 30 4.82 2.79 4.67
CA ALA A 30 4.10 3.95 4.17
C ALA A 30 3.31 3.64 2.90
N ALA A 31 2.11 4.22 2.79
CA ALA A 31 1.30 4.21 1.58
C ALA A 31 0.67 5.59 1.40
N THR A 32 0.87 6.21 0.25
CA THR A 32 0.38 7.57 -0.02
C THR A 32 -0.54 7.59 -1.24
N ALA A 33 -1.57 8.43 -1.18
CA ALA A 33 -2.51 8.64 -2.27
C ALA A 33 -3.14 10.02 -2.18
N ARG A 34 -3.38 10.68 -3.32
CA ARG A 34 -4.02 12.01 -3.33
C ARG A 34 -5.51 11.93 -3.00
N ARG A 35 -6.25 10.97 -3.56
CA ARG A 35 -7.71 10.85 -3.38
C ARG A 35 -8.13 10.18 -2.08
N ALA A 36 -7.22 9.44 -1.43
CA ALA A 36 -7.49 8.67 -0.22
C ALA A 36 -6.56 9.07 0.94
N ALA A 37 -6.04 10.30 0.92
CA ALA A 37 -5.20 10.83 2.00
C ALA A 37 -5.96 10.77 3.34
N GLY A 38 -5.26 10.33 4.39
CA GLY A 38 -5.81 10.22 5.75
C GLY A 38 -6.64 8.95 6.01
N LYS A 39 -6.94 8.14 4.99
CA LYS A 39 -7.57 6.82 5.17
C LYS A 39 -6.51 5.75 5.40
N ARG A 40 -6.83 4.75 6.22
CA ARG A 40 -6.02 3.53 6.33
C ARG A 40 -6.10 2.75 5.02
N LEU A 41 -5.02 2.05 4.68
CA LEU A 41 -4.94 1.28 3.45
C LEU A 41 -6.06 0.21 3.37
N ALA A 42 -6.38 -0.44 4.49
CA ALA A 42 -7.47 -1.42 4.61
C ALA A 42 -8.89 -0.81 4.48
N GLU A 43 -9.05 0.51 4.57
CA GLU A 43 -10.33 1.18 4.29
C GLU A 43 -10.51 1.48 2.80
N VAL A 44 -9.41 1.43 2.02
CA VAL A 44 -9.41 1.78 0.59
C VAL A 44 -9.51 0.53 -0.27
N HIS A 45 -8.94 -0.58 0.17
CA HIS A 45 -8.86 -1.82 -0.57
C HIS A 45 -9.14 -3.02 0.34
N GLU A 46 -9.88 -4.00 -0.18
CA GLU A 46 -9.99 -5.33 0.39
C GLU A 46 -8.90 -6.21 -0.24
N PHE A 47 -7.96 -6.70 0.58
CA PHE A 47 -6.95 -7.67 0.17
C PHE A 47 -7.02 -8.91 1.07
#